data_AF-A0A368RHB6-F1
#
_entry.id   AF-A0A368RHB6-F1
#
_cell.length_a   1.000
_cell.length_b   1.000
_cell.length_c   1.000
_cell.angle_alpha   90.00
_cell.angle_beta   90.00
_cell.angle_gamma   90.00
#
_symmetry.space_group_name_H-M   'P 1'
#
loop_
_entity.id
_entity.type
_entity.pdbx_description
1 polymer ?
#
loop_
_entity_poly.entity_id
_entity_poly.type
_entity_poly.pdbx_seq_one_letter_code
_entity_poly.pdbx_strand_id
1 'polypeptide(L)'
;MVVHMSKIQCLRLCPEVASFTRIELEQPTNSASGSDSGVNEEDAGSTAATTTWENYKTEKMVYMHLVHALFSPHTWMSCITACLGASSTDNFPGESIQNTLEPRERVNNWPCYWSSGGQEDPAVPEFLVYKLCSDLCLIDEIRIQPFRAYFQRGLPIYSSQYVRFKFGCPKLPLRLEDLVSEENEGQLTADDNYIWMYTSSEFPMLQRVPCPSVGNSVATRIWGSSMPEWSSPQVLSRS
;
A
#
# COMPACT_ATOMS: atom_id res chain seq x y z
N MET A 1 19.26 -29.28 11.94
CA MET A 1 17.78 -29.33 12.04
C MET A 1 17.22 -28.07 12.72
N VAL A 2 17.69 -26.86 12.37
CA VAL A 2 17.27 -25.58 13.01
C VAL A 2 16.63 -24.62 11.99
N VAL A 3 16.41 -25.11 10.76
CA VAL A 3 16.06 -24.31 9.59
C VAL A 3 14.58 -23.93 9.51
N HIS A 4 13.72 -24.48 10.36
CA HIS A 4 12.29 -24.45 10.09
C HIS A 4 11.46 -23.52 10.99
N MET A 5 11.97 -23.04 12.13
CA MET A 5 11.07 -22.41 13.11
C MET A 5 10.58 -21.02 12.69
N SER A 6 11.46 -20.10 12.27
CA SER A 6 11.04 -18.74 11.88
C SER A 6 10.19 -18.73 10.61
N LYS A 7 10.53 -19.55 9.61
CA LYS A 7 9.71 -19.72 8.39
C LYS A 7 8.34 -20.32 8.71
N ILE A 8 8.29 -21.43 9.48
CA ILE A 8 7.01 -22.03 9.91
C ILE A 8 6.19 -21.03 10.72
N GLN A 9 6.80 -20.31 11.66
CA GLN A 9 6.12 -19.30 12.47
C GLN A 9 5.54 -18.21 11.58
N CYS A 10 6.32 -17.70 10.62
CA CYS A 10 5.84 -16.71 9.67
C CYS A 10 4.64 -17.21 8.86
N LEU A 11 4.74 -18.42 8.29
CA LEU A 11 3.68 -19.04 7.48
C LEU A 11 2.43 -19.38 8.29
N ARG A 12 2.54 -19.59 9.61
CA ARG A 12 1.38 -19.78 10.49
C ARG A 12 0.65 -18.47 10.78
N LEU A 13 1.35 -17.34 10.75
CA LEU A 13 0.81 -16.02 11.09
C LEU A 13 0.29 -15.29 9.87
N CYS A 14 1.00 -15.42 8.76
CA CYS A 14 0.69 -14.84 7.46
C CYS A 14 0.94 -15.93 6.41
N PRO A 15 -0.04 -16.84 6.20
CA PRO A 15 0.04 -17.89 5.19
C PRO A 15 0.37 -17.36 3.79
N GLU A 16 0.03 -16.11 3.51
CA GLU A 16 0.28 -15.39 2.27
C GLU A 16 1.75 -15.28 1.91
N VAL A 17 2.63 -15.27 2.93
CA VAL A 17 4.09 -15.28 2.75
C VAL A 17 4.55 -16.56 2.04
N ALA A 18 3.73 -17.63 2.01
CA ALA A 18 4.01 -18.83 1.21
C ALA A 18 4.11 -18.54 -0.29
N SER A 19 3.50 -17.45 -0.77
CA SER A 19 3.57 -17.04 -2.17
C SER A 19 4.96 -16.52 -2.58
N PHE A 20 5.82 -16.19 -1.62
CA PHE A 20 7.18 -15.73 -1.92
C PHE A 20 8.05 -16.90 -2.36
N THR A 21 8.34 -16.95 -3.66
CA THR A 21 9.09 -18.04 -4.29
C THR A 21 10.60 -17.85 -4.23
N ARG A 22 11.07 -16.60 -4.10
CA ARG A 22 12.50 -16.26 -4.14
C ARG A 22 12.83 -15.06 -3.25
N ILE A 23 14.03 -15.08 -2.68
CA ILE A 23 14.64 -13.94 -2.00
C ILE A 23 15.78 -13.45 -2.90
N GLU A 24 15.73 -12.18 -3.28
CA GLU A 24 16.77 -11.52 -4.05
C GLU A 24 17.36 -10.41 -3.18
N LEU A 25 18.68 -10.44 -2.95
CA LEU A 25 19.36 -9.28 -2.37
C LEU A 25 19.68 -8.33 -3.52
N GLU A 26 19.21 -7.08 -3.42
CA GLU A 26 19.79 -6.01 -4.21
C GLU A 26 21.25 -5.84 -3.78
N GLN A 27 22.18 -6.20 -4.66
CA GLN A 27 23.58 -5.88 -4.43
C GLN A 27 23.80 -4.39 -4.72
N PRO A 28 24.54 -3.67 -3.86
CA PRO A 28 24.92 -2.31 -4.19
C PRO A 28 25.73 -2.34 -5.48
N THR A 29 25.29 -1.59 -6.49
CA THR A 29 26.00 -1.40 -7.75
C THR A 29 27.27 -0.60 -7.50
N ASN A 30 28.31 -1.25 -6.97
CA ASN A 30 29.67 -0.73 -7.00
C ASN A 30 30.32 -1.24 -8.29
N SER A 31 30.10 -0.50 -9.37
CA SER A 31 30.90 -0.61 -10.57
C SER A 31 32.32 -0.07 -10.30
N ALA A 32 33.26 -0.98 -10.02
CA ALA A 32 34.61 -1.00 -10.60
C ALA A 32 35.51 -2.01 -9.86
N SER A 33 35.79 -3.15 -10.47
CA SER A 33 37.13 -3.74 -10.39
C SER A 33 37.43 -4.48 -11.68
N GLY A 34 38.20 -3.83 -12.55
CA GLY A 34 39.09 -4.58 -13.43
C GLY A 34 40.29 -5.01 -12.60
N SER A 35 40.61 -6.31 -12.61
CA SER A 35 41.94 -6.82 -12.96
C SER A 35 41.99 -8.33 -12.76
N ASP A 36 42.37 -8.98 -13.85
CA ASP A 36 42.72 -10.38 -14.05
C ASP A 36 43.79 -10.90 -13.08
N SER A 37 43.65 -12.14 -12.60
CA SER A 37 44.72 -13.17 -12.59
C SER A 37 44.36 -14.40 -11.75
N GLY A 38 44.64 -15.58 -12.31
CA GLY A 38 45.12 -16.72 -11.53
C GLY A 38 44.14 -17.86 -11.30
N VAL A 39 44.10 -18.79 -12.27
CA VAL A 39 43.53 -20.14 -12.12
C VAL A 39 44.19 -20.86 -10.93
N ASN A 40 43.38 -21.44 -10.04
CA ASN A 40 43.70 -22.66 -9.30
C ASN A 40 42.40 -23.47 -9.13
N GLU A 41 42.27 -24.51 -9.95
CA GLU A 41 41.30 -25.58 -9.78
C GLU A 41 41.70 -26.38 -8.53
N GLU A 42 40.95 -26.27 -7.44
CA GLU A 42 40.69 -27.33 -6.42
C GLU A 42 39.73 -26.75 -5.34
N ASP A 43 38.50 -26.34 -5.70
CA ASP A 43 37.47 -26.10 -4.65
C ASP A 43 36.01 -26.07 -5.15
N ALA A 44 35.60 -27.03 -5.98
CA ALA A 44 34.20 -27.13 -6.41
C ALA A 44 33.25 -27.60 -5.29
N GLY A 45 33.79 -28.22 -4.22
CA GLY A 45 33.03 -28.77 -3.10
C GLY A 45 32.74 -27.78 -1.98
N SER A 46 33.69 -26.91 -1.62
CA SER A 46 33.48 -25.93 -0.54
C SER A 46 32.64 -24.75 -1.02
N THR A 47 32.77 -24.34 -2.29
CA THR A 47 32.00 -23.23 -2.88
C THR A 47 30.48 -23.49 -2.86
N ALA A 48 30.04 -24.73 -3.08
CA ALA A 48 28.62 -25.10 -2.99
C ALA A 48 28.11 -25.13 -1.53
N ALA A 49 28.94 -25.60 -0.60
CA ALA A 49 28.61 -25.65 0.82
C ALA A 49 28.57 -24.25 1.47
N THR A 50 29.44 -23.33 1.05
CA THR A 50 29.42 -21.93 1.48
C THR A 50 28.23 -21.19 0.91
N THR A 51 27.94 -21.34 -0.38
CA THR A 51 26.78 -20.69 -1.03
C THR A 51 25.44 -21.14 -0.43
N THR A 52 25.28 -22.44 -0.14
CA THR A 52 24.06 -22.97 0.50
C THR A 52 23.89 -22.47 1.93
N TRP A 53 24.98 -22.33 2.68
CA TRP A 53 24.97 -21.77 4.03
C TRP A 53 24.63 -20.27 4.05
N GLU A 54 25.15 -19.50 3.11
CA GLU A 54 24.81 -18.09 2.94
C GLU A 54 23.35 -17.88 2.57
N ASN A 55 22.84 -18.64 1.60
CA ASN A 55 21.42 -18.62 1.24
C ASN A 55 20.53 -18.94 2.45
N TYR A 56 20.90 -19.95 3.24
CA TYR A 56 20.18 -20.30 4.45
C TYR A 56 20.18 -19.16 5.49
N LYS A 57 21.33 -18.51 5.71
CA LYS A 57 21.41 -17.37 6.62
C LYS A 57 20.51 -16.23 6.15
N THR A 58 20.58 -15.89 4.87
CA THR A 58 19.74 -14.86 4.24
C THR A 58 18.26 -15.17 4.44
N GLU A 59 17.83 -16.38 4.10
CA GLU A 59 16.43 -16.80 4.25
C GLU A 59 15.97 -16.67 5.72
N LYS A 60 16.77 -17.18 6.65
CA LYS A 60 16.48 -17.07 8.08
C LYS A 60 16.34 -15.61 8.52
N MET A 61 17.23 -14.72 8.06
CA MET A 61 17.22 -13.31 8.41
C MET A 61 15.97 -12.60 7.88
N VAL A 62 15.57 -12.86 6.64
CA VAL A 62 14.36 -12.29 6.04
C VAL A 62 13.10 -12.72 6.81
N TYR A 63 12.93 -14.03 7.04
CA TYR A 63 11.78 -14.52 7.80
C TYR A 63 11.79 -14.02 9.25
N MET A 64 12.96 -13.89 9.88
CA MET A 64 13.04 -13.27 11.21
C MET A 64 12.60 -11.81 11.20
N HIS A 65 13.02 -11.01 10.22
CA HIS A 65 12.60 -9.62 10.09
C HIS A 65 11.09 -9.52 9.87
N LEU A 66 10.53 -10.37 9.01
CA LEU A 66 9.11 -10.40 8.73
C LEU A 66 8.29 -10.80 9.96
N VAL A 67 8.69 -11.86 10.65
CA VAL A 67 8.09 -12.29 11.92
C VAL A 67 8.19 -11.17 12.96
N HIS A 68 9.34 -10.51 13.07
CA HIS A 68 9.53 -9.39 13.98
C HIS A 68 8.59 -8.22 13.62
N ALA A 69 8.45 -7.87 12.34
CA ALA A 69 7.54 -6.83 11.89
C ALA A 69 6.08 -7.17 12.21
N LEU A 70 5.66 -8.42 11.99
CA LEU A 70 4.32 -8.93 12.31
C LEU A 70 4.02 -8.91 13.82
N PHE A 71 5.02 -9.17 14.66
CA PHE A 71 4.86 -9.19 16.12
C PHE A 71 5.19 -7.88 16.83
N SER A 72 5.82 -6.93 16.13
CA SER A 72 6.19 -5.66 16.74
C SER A 72 4.92 -4.94 17.22
N PRO A 73 4.96 -4.31 18.41
CA PRO A 73 3.86 -3.46 18.86
C PRO A 73 3.53 -2.47 17.75
N HIS A 74 2.23 -2.32 17.44
CA HIS A 74 1.77 -1.54 16.30
C HIS A 74 2.23 -0.09 16.48
N THR A 75 3.31 0.27 15.80
CA THR A 75 3.67 1.67 15.59
C THR A 75 2.83 2.12 14.41
N TRP A 76 1.98 3.12 14.65
CA TRP A 76 1.10 3.73 13.66
C TRP A 76 1.92 4.53 12.65
N MET A 77 2.79 3.87 11.88
CA MET A 77 3.53 4.50 10.81
C MET A 77 2.75 4.35 9.51
N SER A 78 2.52 5.47 8.85
CA SER A 78 1.92 5.48 7.52
C SER A 78 2.79 4.67 6.56
N CYS A 79 2.19 3.73 5.82
CA CYS A 79 2.87 3.05 4.72
C CYS A 79 2.99 3.94 3.49
N ILE A 80 2.37 5.12 3.48
CA ILE A 80 2.41 6.09 2.37
C ILE A 80 3.64 6.98 2.55
N THR A 81 4.51 7.02 1.54
CA THR A 81 5.68 7.91 1.51
C THR A 81 5.45 9.18 0.70
N ALA A 82 4.59 9.14 -0.32
CA ALA A 82 4.36 10.29 -1.19
C ALA A 82 3.02 10.19 -1.91
N CYS A 83 2.52 11.35 -2.35
CA CYS A 83 1.37 11.46 -3.25
C CYS A 83 1.88 11.44 -4.71
N LEU A 84 1.22 10.67 -5.57
CA LEU A 84 1.51 10.63 -7.01
C LEU A 84 0.50 11.44 -7.81
N GLY A 85 -0.75 11.51 -7.36
CA GLY A 85 -1.75 12.40 -7.95
C GLY A 85 -3.19 12.02 -7.63
N ALA A 86 -4.11 12.87 -8.06
CA ALA A 86 -5.55 12.64 -8.04
C ALA A 86 -6.09 12.55 -9.48
N SER A 87 -7.23 11.90 -9.67
CA SER A 87 -7.98 11.96 -10.93
C SER A 87 -8.35 13.39 -11.30
N SER A 88 -8.77 14.17 -10.31
CA SER A 88 -9.07 15.60 -10.41
C SER A 88 -8.93 16.26 -9.04
N THR A 89 -8.83 17.59 -9.03
CA THR A 89 -8.93 18.41 -7.82
C THR A 89 -9.75 19.65 -8.13
N ASP A 90 -10.68 20.03 -7.24
CA ASP A 90 -11.58 21.19 -7.44
C ASP A 90 -10.82 22.52 -7.29
N ASN A 91 -10.14 22.69 -6.15
CA ASN A 91 -9.44 23.93 -5.80
C ASN A 91 -7.98 23.66 -5.45
N PHE A 92 -7.15 23.42 -6.47
CA PHE A 92 -5.72 23.20 -6.30
C PHE A 92 -5.00 24.53 -5.94
N PRO A 93 -3.98 24.52 -5.06
CA PRO A 93 -3.50 23.40 -4.24
C PRO A 93 -4.28 23.23 -2.91
N GLY A 94 -5.24 24.10 -2.63
CA GLY A 94 -5.92 24.20 -1.34
C GLY A 94 -6.67 22.92 -0.92
N GLU A 95 -7.13 22.12 -1.89
CA GLU A 95 -7.90 20.89 -1.69
C GLU A 95 -7.21 19.68 -2.34
N SER A 96 -5.89 19.71 -2.39
CA SER A 96 -5.06 18.71 -3.07
C SER A 96 -4.88 17.42 -2.26
N ILE A 97 -4.47 16.35 -2.94
CA ILE A 97 -4.18 15.03 -2.34
C ILE A 97 -3.18 15.12 -1.17
N GLN A 98 -2.24 16.06 -1.18
CA GLN A 98 -1.22 16.24 -0.15
C GLN A 98 -1.85 16.46 1.24
N ASN A 99 -3.00 17.13 1.30
CA ASN A 99 -3.73 17.37 2.53
C ASN A 99 -4.23 16.10 3.22
N THR A 100 -4.40 15.00 2.47
CA THR A 100 -4.87 13.71 3.01
C THR A 100 -3.80 12.97 3.82
N LEU A 101 -2.53 13.39 3.75
CA LEU A 101 -1.46 12.83 4.58
C LEU A 101 -1.51 13.36 6.02
N GLU A 102 -2.21 14.47 6.25
CA GLU A 102 -2.44 15.01 7.59
C GLU A 102 -3.70 14.37 8.18
N PRO A 103 -3.58 13.54 9.24
CA PRO A 103 -4.75 12.88 9.84
C PRO A 103 -5.69 13.84 10.56
N ARG A 104 -5.27 15.07 10.87
CA ARG A 104 -6.10 16.07 11.53
C ARG A 104 -6.99 16.77 10.51
N GLU A 105 -8.22 17.08 10.88
CA GLU A 105 -9.14 17.84 10.00
C GLU A 105 -8.62 19.24 9.62
N ARG A 106 -7.69 19.80 10.41
CA ARG A 106 -7.12 21.12 10.18
C ARG A 106 -5.75 21.31 10.83
N VAL A 107 -4.90 22.10 10.19
CA VAL A 107 -3.60 22.56 10.70
C VAL A 107 -3.51 24.07 10.54
N ASN A 108 -3.17 24.79 11.60
CA ASN A 108 -3.09 26.26 11.59
C ASN A 108 -4.36 26.94 11.02
N ASN A 109 -5.52 26.36 11.33
CA ASN A 109 -6.85 26.77 10.84
C ASN A 109 -7.11 26.53 9.33
N TRP A 110 -6.15 25.95 8.60
CA TRP A 110 -6.33 25.46 7.25
C TRP A 110 -6.98 24.08 7.28
N PRO A 111 -8.05 23.84 6.52
CA PRO A 111 -8.67 22.54 6.46
C PRO A 111 -7.78 21.55 5.71
N CYS A 112 -7.73 20.30 6.17
CA CYS A 112 -6.95 19.24 5.55
C CYS A 112 -7.90 18.21 4.95
N TYR A 113 -8.17 18.35 3.66
CA TYR A 113 -8.96 17.41 2.86
C TYR A 113 -8.54 17.48 1.40
N TRP A 114 -8.94 16.46 0.66
CA TRP A 114 -8.99 16.49 -0.80
C TRP A 114 -10.44 16.59 -1.28
N SER A 115 -10.65 17.30 -2.38
CA SER A 115 -11.92 17.38 -3.08
C SER A 115 -11.70 17.20 -4.57
N SER A 116 -12.45 16.29 -5.18
CA SER A 116 -12.49 16.12 -6.63
C SER A 116 -13.16 17.31 -7.31
N GLY A 117 -12.76 17.65 -8.55
CA GLY A 117 -13.49 18.60 -9.40
C GLY A 117 -14.89 18.14 -9.78
N GLY A 118 -15.20 16.87 -9.51
CA GLY A 118 -16.50 16.26 -9.75
C GLY A 118 -16.64 15.77 -11.19
N GLN A 119 -17.64 14.93 -11.39
CA GLN A 119 -17.89 14.30 -12.68
C GLN A 119 -19.38 14.19 -12.96
N GLU A 120 -19.78 14.51 -14.19
CA GLU A 120 -21.18 14.43 -14.61
C GLU A 120 -21.66 12.98 -14.71
N ASP A 121 -20.78 12.10 -15.21
CA ASP A 121 -21.05 10.66 -15.29
C ASP A 121 -20.71 9.97 -13.96
N PRO A 122 -21.71 9.45 -13.22
CA PRO A 122 -21.47 8.75 -11.96
C PRO A 122 -20.71 7.41 -12.13
N ALA A 123 -20.57 6.90 -13.36
CA ALA A 123 -19.80 5.70 -13.64
C ALA A 123 -18.28 5.95 -13.65
N VAL A 124 -17.85 7.20 -13.80
CA VAL A 124 -16.43 7.57 -13.80
C VAL A 124 -15.97 7.76 -12.36
N PRO A 125 -15.02 6.94 -11.87
CA PRO A 125 -14.56 7.05 -10.49
C PRO A 125 -13.59 8.21 -10.32
N GLU A 126 -13.67 8.87 -9.17
CA GLU A 126 -12.62 9.75 -8.66
C GLU A 126 -11.70 8.96 -7.73
N PHE A 127 -10.39 9.20 -7.81
CA PHE A 127 -9.41 8.41 -7.09
C PHE A 127 -8.12 9.17 -6.78
N LEU A 128 -7.40 8.63 -5.79
CA LEU A 128 -6.12 9.14 -5.30
C LEU A 128 -5.07 8.05 -5.45
N VAL A 129 -3.88 8.42 -5.92
CA VAL A 129 -2.75 7.50 -6.11
C VAL A 129 -1.60 7.90 -5.19
N TYR A 130 -1.14 6.93 -4.40
CA TYR A 130 -0.07 7.09 -3.43
C TYR A 130 1.08 6.14 -3.71
N LYS A 131 2.29 6.57 -3.35
CA LYS A 131 3.48 5.72 -3.31
C LYS A 131 3.65 5.15 -1.90
N LEU A 132 3.89 3.84 -1.83
CA LEU A 132 4.22 3.18 -0.57
C LEU A 132 5.71 3.37 -0.21
N CYS A 133 6.05 3.24 1.06
CA CYS A 133 7.40 3.50 1.58
C CYS A 133 8.45 2.44 1.18
N SER A 134 8.01 1.26 0.74
CA SER A 134 8.87 0.18 0.29
C SER A 134 8.14 -0.71 -0.72
N ASP A 135 8.89 -1.47 -1.49
CA ASP A 135 8.37 -2.49 -2.41
C ASP A 135 7.61 -3.60 -1.67
N LEU A 136 7.93 -3.81 -0.39
CA LEU A 136 7.17 -4.68 0.51
C LEU A 136 6.62 -3.89 1.69
N CYS A 137 5.31 -3.69 1.72
CA CYS A 137 4.59 -3.07 2.83
C CYS A 137 3.49 -4.00 3.35
N LEU A 138 3.36 -4.09 4.68
CA LEU A 138 2.23 -4.76 5.32
C LEU A 138 1.17 -3.70 5.69
N ILE A 139 0.00 -3.79 5.08
CA ILE A 139 -1.10 -2.85 5.33
C ILE A 139 -2.14 -3.55 6.21
N ASP A 140 -2.09 -3.31 7.52
CA ASP A 140 -3.10 -3.86 8.44
C ASP A 140 -4.39 -3.04 8.43
N GLU A 141 -4.36 -1.72 8.25
CA GLU A 141 -5.57 -0.90 8.30
C GLU A 141 -5.47 0.28 7.33
N ILE A 142 -6.56 0.58 6.62
CA ILE A 142 -6.72 1.84 5.90
C ILE A 142 -7.85 2.62 6.55
N ARG A 143 -7.56 3.84 7.01
CA ARG A 143 -8.53 4.73 7.64
C ARG A 143 -8.95 5.82 6.68
N ILE A 144 -10.25 5.99 6.50
CA ILE A 144 -10.81 7.11 5.73
C ILE A 144 -11.77 7.87 6.63
N GLN A 145 -11.54 9.17 6.74
CA GLN A 145 -12.38 10.08 7.50
C GLN A 145 -13.15 10.99 6.53
N PRO A 146 -14.50 10.94 6.53
CA PRO A 146 -15.31 11.94 5.84
C PRO A 146 -14.99 13.35 6.33
N PHE A 147 -14.98 14.32 5.42
CA PHE A 147 -14.67 15.70 5.77
C PHE A 147 -15.94 16.46 6.16
N ARG A 148 -15.90 17.14 7.31
CA ARG A 148 -16.97 18.05 7.74
C ARG A 148 -16.60 19.48 7.40
N ALA A 149 -17.33 20.10 6.46
CA ALA A 149 -17.07 21.47 6.04
C ALA A 149 -17.56 22.48 7.09
N TYR A 150 -16.73 22.72 8.10
CA TYR A 150 -17.03 23.59 9.23
C TYR A 150 -17.21 25.06 8.87
N PHE A 151 -16.75 25.45 7.68
CA PHE A 151 -16.86 26.80 7.13
C PHE A 151 -18.15 27.02 6.33
N GLN A 152 -18.97 25.99 6.10
CA GLN A 152 -20.23 26.10 5.39
C GLN A 152 -21.44 26.03 6.33
N ARG A 153 -22.53 26.73 5.96
CA ARG A 153 -23.78 26.70 6.72
C ARG A 153 -24.35 25.28 6.73
N GLY A 154 -24.73 24.79 7.93
CA GLY A 154 -25.26 23.43 8.10
C GLY A 154 -24.19 22.37 8.33
N LEU A 155 -22.90 22.72 8.21
CA LEU A 155 -21.76 21.86 8.49
C LEU A 155 -21.85 20.51 7.72
N PRO A 156 -22.04 20.56 6.39
CA PRO A 156 -22.23 19.35 5.58
C PRO A 156 -21.02 18.42 5.68
N ILE A 157 -21.29 17.14 5.48
CA ILE A 157 -20.27 16.09 5.45
C ILE A 157 -20.09 15.69 4.00
N TYR A 158 -18.86 15.83 3.53
CA TYR A 158 -18.41 15.35 2.24
C TYR A 158 -17.80 13.96 2.42
N SER A 159 -18.45 12.97 1.83
CA SER A 159 -18.05 11.57 1.85
C SER A 159 -18.36 10.93 0.52
N SER A 160 -17.53 10.02 0.06
CA SER A 160 -17.88 9.15 -1.06
C SER A 160 -19.05 8.23 -0.66
N GLN A 161 -19.72 7.63 -1.64
CA GLN A 161 -20.75 6.63 -1.37
C GLN A 161 -20.11 5.28 -1.00
N TYR A 162 -19.06 4.94 -1.72
CA TYR A 162 -18.24 3.77 -1.51
C TYR A 162 -16.78 4.09 -1.88
N VAL A 163 -15.87 3.24 -1.42
CA VAL A 163 -14.45 3.26 -1.79
C VAL A 163 -14.00 1.87 -2.19
N ARG A 164 -12.97 1.81 -3.03
CA ARG A 164 -12.29 0.59 -3.43
C ARG A 164 -10.79 0.86 -3.42
N PHE A 165 -10.03 -0.15 -3.01
CA PHE A 165 -8.58 -0.07 -2.93
C PHE A 165 -7.96 -0.92 -4.03
N LYS A 166 -6.98 -0.37 -4.73
CA LYS A 166 -6.15 -1.08 -5.69
C LYS A 166 -4.70 -1.06 -5.22
N PHE A 167 -4.00 -2.18 -5.35
CA PHE A 167 -2.56 -2.28 -5.11
C PHE A 167 -1.87 -2.85 -6.33
N GLY A 168 -0.72 -2.27 -6.67
CA GLY A 168 -0.01 -2.56 -7.89
C GLY A 168 1.35 -1.91 -7.92
N CYS A 169 2.01 -2.02 -9.06
CA CYS A 169 3.29 -1.38 -9.33
C CYS A 169 3.21 -0.54 -10.62
N PRO A 170 3.99 0.54 -10.71
CA PRO A 170 4.10 1.32 -11.93
C PRO A 170 4.83 0.49 -13.01
N LYS A 171 4.43 0.65 -14.28
CA LYS A 171 5.09 -0.01 -15.42
C LYS A 171 6.49 0.54 -15.67
N LEU A 172 6.74 1.78 -15.28
CA LEU A 172 8.01 2.47 -15.40
C LEU A 172 8.51 2.90 -14.01
N PRO A 173 9.82 2.94 -13.76
CA PRO A 173 10.36 3.40 -12.48
C PRO A 173 9.96 4.86 -12.21
N LEU A 174 9.35 5.08 -11.04
CA LEU A 174 8.98 6.41 -10.57
C LEU A 174 10.21 7.21 -10.15
N ARG A 175 10.21 8.49 -10.47
CA ARG A 175 11.26 9.45 -10.17
C ARG A 175 10.75 10.50 -9.19
N LEU A 176 11.58 11.50 -8.89
CA LEU A 176 11.23 12.55 -7.93
C LEU A 176 10.34 13.63 -8.57
N GLU A 177 10.50 13.87 -9.88
CA GLU A 177 9.65 14.80 -10.64
C GLU A 177 8.21 14.27 -10.81
N ASP A 178 8.02 12.98 -10.61
CA ASP A 178 6.74 12.28 -10.63
C ASP A 178 5.90 12.53 -9.37
N LEU A 179 6.44 13.20 -8.36
CA LEU A 179 5.63 13.58 -7.20
C LEU A 179 4.66 14.70 -7.56
N VAL A 180 3.44 14.63 -7.03
CA VAL A 180 2.39 15.60 -7.37
C VAL A 180 2.79 17.04 -7.05
N SER A 181 2.56 17.91 -8.02
CA SER A 181 2.80 19.35 -8.04
C SER A 181 1.74 20.02 -8.93
N GLU A 182 1.69 21.36 -8.90
CA GLU A 182 0.84 22.16 -9.80
C GLU A 182 1.02 21.78 -11.29
N GLU A 183 2.26 21.41 -11.67
CA GLU A 183 2.64 21.25 -13.07
C GLU A 183 2.27 19.87 -13.64
N ASN A 184 2.16 18.86 -12.76
CA ASN A 184 2.03 17.45 -13.13
C ASN A 184 0.81 16.75 -12.52
N GLU A 185 -0.12 17.51 -11.93
CA GLU A 185 -1.35 16.95 -11.37
C GLU A 185 -2.09 16.11 -12.43
N GLY A 186 -2.43 14.87 -12.05
CA GLY A 186 -3.16 13.95 -12.92
C GLY A 186 -2.34 13.29 -14.04
N GLN A 187 -1.09 13.70 -14.30
CA GLN A 187 -0.30 13.11 -15.40
C GLN A 187 0.03 11.64 -15.15
N LEU A 188 0.23 11.25 -13.90
CA LEU A 188 0.59 9.89 -13.51
C LEU A 188 -0.58 9.05 -13.05
N THR A 189 -1.81 9.55 -13.13
CA THR A 189 -2.99 8.83 -12.61
C THR A 189 -3.67 7.94 -13.64
N ALA A 190 -3.22 7.97 -14.91
CA ALA A 190 -3.72 7.09 -15.95
C ALA A 190 -3.55 5.61 -15.56
N ASP A 191 -4.65 4.84 -15.62
CA ASP A 191 -4.68 3.42 -15.21
C ASP A 191 -3.66 2.59 -15.99
N ASP A 192 -3.42 2.97 -17.26
CA ASP A 192 -2.44 2.34 -18.15
C ASP A 192 -0.98 2.51 -17.69
N ASN A 193 -0.68 3.38 -16.73
CA ASN A 193 0.67 3.51 -16.17
C ASN A 193 0.99 2.42 -15.15
N TYR A 194 0.00 1.65 -14.69
CA TYR A 194 0.16 0.71 -13.59
C TYR A 194 -0.23 -0.73 -13.97
N ILE A 195 0.33 -1.68 -13.22
CA ILE A 195 -0.08 -3.08 -13.22
C ILE A 195 -0.71 -3.34 -11.85
N TRP A 196 -2.04 -3.37 -11.82
CA TRP A 196 -2.81 -3.66 -10.61
C TRP A 196 -2.84 -5.15 -10.34
N MET A 197 -2.30 -5.57 -9.20
CA MET A 197 -2.25 -6.97 -8.78
C MET A 197 -3.42 -7.34 -7.87
N TYR A 198 -3.97 -6.34 -7.17
CA TYR A 198 -5.10 -6.52 -6.27
C TYR A 198 -6.10 -5.40 -6.45
N THR A 199 -7.38 -5.76 -6.39
CA THR A 199 -8.51 -4.83 -6.35
C THR A 199 -9.49 -5.35 -5.32
N SER A 200 -9.84 -4.53 -4.33
CA SER A 200 -10.79 -4.90 -3.29
C SER A 200 -12.25 -4.90 -3.78
N SER A 201 -13.14 -5.46 -2.95
CA SER A 201 -14.57 -5.13 -3.03
C SER A 201 -14.81 -3.63 -2.76
N GLU A 202 -16.02 -3.18 -3.04
CA GLU A 202 -16.46 -1.84 -2.62
C GLU A 202 -16.83 -1.85 -1.13
N PHE A 203 -16.35 -0.83 -0.43
CA PHE A 203 -16.68 -0.59 0.97
C PHE A 203 -17.59 0.63 1.05
N PRO A 204 -18.82 0.50 1.56
CA PRO A 204 -19.71 1.65 1.71
C PRO A 204 -19.16 2.60 2.76
N MET A 205 -19.31 3.90 2.51
CA MET A 205 -18.86 4.95 3.42
C MET A 205 -20.04 5.58 4.16
N LEU A 206 -19.83 5.91 5.44
CA LEU A 206 -20.85 6.53 6.27
C LEU A 206 -21.05 8.00 5.87
N GLN A 207 -22.24 8.32 5.37
CA GLN A 207 -22.60 9.68 4.96
C GLN A 207 -23.11 10.58 6.11
N ARG A 208 -23.16 10.09 7.35
CA ARG A 208 -23.70 10.82 8.52
C ARG A 208 -22.89 10.53 9.78
N VAL A 209 -22.71 11.53 10.65
CA VAL A 209 -22.09 11.33 11.98
C VAL A 209 -23.03 10.48 12.85
N PRO A 210 -22.58 9.36 13.46
CA PRO A 210 -23.27 8.80 14.61
C PRO A 210 -23.08 9.73 15.82
N CYS A 211 -23.96 9.61 16.82
CA CYS A 211 -23.88 10.36 18.07
C CYS A 211 -22.48 10.23 18.74
N PRO A 212 -22.04 11.19 19.58
CA PRO A 212 -20.63 11.40 19.96
C PRO A 212 -19.94 10.30 20.80
N SER A 213 -20.52 9.11 20.94
CA SER A 213 -20.01 8.04 21.78
C SER A 213 -19.30 6.91 21.03
N VAL A 214 -19.18 6.97 19.71
CA VAL A 214 -18.54 5.90 18.92
C VAL A 214 -17.52 6.52 17.95
N GLY A 215 -16.24 6.33 18.24
CA GLY A 215 -15.17 6.67 17.31
C GLY A 215 -15.25 5.76 16.08
N ASN A 216 -15.60 6.32 14.93
CA ASN A 216 -15.68 5.57 13.69
C ASN A 216 -14.46 5.85 12.82
N SER A 217 -13.50 4.92 12.87
CA SER A 217 -12.60 4.62 11.75
C SER A 217 -13.24 3.47 10.98
N VAL A 218 -13.36 3.58 9.65
CA VAL A 218 -13.50 2.35 8.86
C VAL A 218 -12.13 1.70 8.89
N ALA A 219 -11.98 0.71 9.76
CA ALA A 219 -10.79 -0.11 9.88
C ALA A 219 -10.96 -1.33 8.99
N THR A 220 -10.59 -1.25 7.72
CA THR A 220 -10.57 -2.45 6.88
C THR A 220 -9.20 -3.11 6.99
N ARG A 221 -9.16 -4.30 7.59
CA ARG A 221 -8.00 -5.19 7.49
C ARG A 221 -7.95 -5.82 6.12
N ILE A 222 -7.01 -5.38 5.28
CA ILE A 222 -6.80 -5.97 3.96
C ILE A 222 -5.63 -6.94 4.06
N TRP A 223 -5.95 -8.22 4.23
CA TRP A 223 -4.99 -9.30 3.99
C TRP A 223 -5.06 -9.64 2.51
N GLY A 224 -3.98 -9.29 1.80
CA GLY A 224 -3.85 -9.58 0.38
C GLY A 224 -3.56 -11.06 0.15
N SER A 225 -4.59 -11.88 -0.03
CA SER A 225 -4.46 -13.09 -0.86
C SER A 225 -5.80 -13.50 -1.46
N SER A 226 -5.71 -13.93 -2.71
CA SER A 226 -6.69 -14.77 -3.40
C SER A 226 -7.19 -15.87 -2.47
N MET A 227 -8.47 -15.81 -2.07
CA MET A 227 -9.14 -16.96 -1.47
C MET A 227 -9.80 -17.80 -2.57
N PRO A 228 -9.61 -19.13 -2.55
CA PRO A 228 -10.40 -20.05 -3.37
C PRO A 228 -11.81 -20.16 -2.78
N GLU A 229 -12.80 -20.12 -3.68
CA GLU A 229 -14.19 -20.57 -3.54
C GLU A 229 -14.69 -20.88 -2.12
N TRP A 230 -15.54 -19.99 -1.60
CA TRP A 230 -16.62 -20.41 -0.71
C TRP A 230 -17.96 -19.99 -1.32
N SER A 231 -18.81 -21.00 -1.43
CA SER A 231 -20.03 -21.06 -2.23
C SER A 231 -21.09 -20.05 -1.81
N SER A 232 -21.75 -19.47 -2.82
CA SER A 232 -22.94 -18.64 -2.67
C SER A 232 -24.05 -19.33 -1.87
N PRO A 233 -24.67 -18.67 -0.89
CA PRO A 233 -26.06 -18.89 -0.55
C PRO A 233 -26.94 -18.12 -1.53
N GLN A 234 -28.03 -18.78 -1.91
CA GLN A 234 -28.86 -18.46 -3.06
C GLN A 234 -29.57 -17.12 -2.97
N VAL A 235 -29.70 -16.51 -4.14
CA VAL A 235 -30.70 -15.52 -4.49
C VAL A 235 -32.09 -16.06 -4.14
N LEU A 236 -32.81 -15.39 -3.24
CA LEU A 236 -34.26 -15.46 -3.20
C LEU A 236 -34.81 -14.13 -3.69
N SER A 237 -35.38 -14.19 -4.89
CA SER A 237 -36.16 -13.11 -5.47
C SER A 237 -37.63 -13.23 -5.05
N ARG A 238 -38.23 -12.04 -4.85
CA ARG A 238 -39.66 -11.70 -4.88
C ARG A 238 -40.55 -12.09 -3.69
N SER A 239 -41.19 -11.06 -3.12
CA SER A 239 -42.57 -10.70 -3.49
C SER A 239 -42.69 -9.18 -3.56
#